data_AF-W7EP75-F1
#
_entry.id   AF-W7EP75-F1
#
_cell.length_a   1.000
_cell.length_b   1.000
_cell.length_c   1.000
_cell.angle_alpha   90.00
_cell.angle_beta   90.00
_cell.angle_gamma   90.00
#
_symmetry.space_group_name_H-M   'P 1'
#
loop_
_entity.id
_entity.type
_entity.pdbx_description
1 polymer ?
#
loop_
_entity_poly.entity_id
_entity_poly.type
_entity_poly.pdbx_seq_one_letter_code
_entity_poly.pdbx_strand_id
1 'polypeptide(L)' 'PRKDLYAVLKISRSATTDDIKKAYRALSLKWHPDRCASEDRAKATKKMAEINQAKEILCDQGKKEYYDHFGL' A
#
# COMPACT_ATOMS: atom_id res chain seq x y z
N PRO A 1 14.71 -1.73 -9.23
CA PRO A 1 13.50 -0.88 -9.28
C PRO A 1 12.92 -0.65 -7.88
N ARG A 2 13.07 0.57 -7.34
CA ARG A 2 12.37 1.00 -6.11
C ARG A 2 10.87 0.87 -6.38
N LYS A 3 10.15 0.11 -5.54
CA LYS A 3 8.71 -0.07 -5.70
C LYS A 3 8.01 1.21 -5.27
N ASP A 4 7.36 1.89 -6.21
CA ASP A 4 6.51 3.03 -5.92
C ASP A 4 5.40 2.64 -4.94
N LEU A 5 5.37 3.28 -3.77
CA LEU A 5 4.35 3.03 -2.75
C LEU A 5 2.93 3.36 -3.29
N TYR A 6 2.84 4.36 -4.17
CA TYR A 6 1.61 4.69 -4.89
C TYR A 6 1.15 3.55 -5.80
N ALA A 7 2.08 2.90 -6.51
CA ALA A 7 1.76 1.76 -7.37
C ALA A 7 1.35 0.52 -6.54
N VAL A 8 1.93 0.34 -5.35
CA VAL A 8 1.53 -0.73 -4.40
C VAL A 8 0.07 -0.57 -3.99
N LEU A 9 -0.33 0.66 -3.62
CA LEU A 9 -1.71 0.99 -3.29
C LEU A 9 -2.62 1.13 -4.52
N LYS A 10 -2.08 1.05 -5.74
CA LYS A 10 -2.79 1.31 -7.00
C LYS A 10 -3.51 2.67 -7.02
N ILE A 11 -2.84 3.68 -6.46
CA ILE A 11 -3.32 5.05 -6.42
C ILE A 11 -2.40 5.97 -7.21
N SER A 12 -2.91 7.13 -7.58
CA SER A 12 -2.10 8.18 -8.21
C SER A 12 -1.27 8.92 -7.18
N ARG A 13 -0.19 9.61 -7.61
CA ARG A 13 0.63 10.45 -6.70
C ARG A 13 -0.16 11.64 -6.14
N SER A 14 -1.16 12.10 -6.89
CA SER A 14 -2.13 13.13 -6.48
C SER A 14 -3.21 12.61 -5.54
N ALA A 15 -3.19 11.33 -5.15
CA ALA A 15 -4.19 10.75 -4.26
C ALA A 15 -4.14 11.38 -2.87
N THR A 16 -5.33 11.61 -2.31
CA THR A 16 -5.49 12.18 -0.97
C THR A 16 -5.35 11.11 0.10
N THR A 17 -5.24 11.52 1.36
CA THR A 17 -5.22 10.61 2.51
C THR A 17 -6.49 9.73 2.58
N ASP A 18 -7.63 10.22 2.10
CA ASP A 18 -8.86 9.43 1.99
C ASP A 18 -8.73 8.31 0.94
N ASP A 19 -8.20 8.64 -0.25
CA ASP A 19 -7.93 7.65 -1.31
C ASP A 19 -6.97 6.56 -0.83
N ILE A 20 -5.91 6.94 -0.09
CA ILE A 20 -4.96 5.99 0.51
C ILE A 20 -5.68 5.03 1.47
N LYS A 21 -6.55 5.55 2.35
CA LYS A 21 -7.33 4.72 3.29
C LYS A 21 -8.33 3.82 2.56
N LYS A 22 -9.01 4.32 1.52
CA LYS A 22 -9.93 3.53 0.68
C LYS A 22 -9.21 2.42 -0.05
N ALA A 23 -8.08 2.72 -0.70
CA ALA A 23 -7.26 1.75 -1.40
C ALA A 23 -6.72 0.66 -0.46
N TYR A 24 -6.23 1.07 0.72
CA TYR A 24 -5.80 0.15 1.77
C TYR A 24 -6.92 -0.83 2.15
N ARG A 25 -8.14 -0.33 2.42
CA ARG A 25 -9.29 -1.17 2.75
C ARG A 25 -9.64 -2.14 1.62
N ALA A 26 -9.69 -1.65 0.38
CA ALA A 26 -10.00 -2.47 -0.79
C ALA A 26 -8.96 -3.57 -1.03
N LEU A 27 -7.68 -3.25 -0.90
CA LEU A 27 -6.60 -4.21 -1.09
C LEU A 27 -6.49 -5.19 0.08
N SER A 28 -6.72 -4.75 1.31
CA SER A 28 -6.76 -5.62 2.49
C SER A 28 -7.86 -6.67 2.36
N LEU A 29 -9.05 -6.28 1.87
CA LEU A 29 -10.14 -7.22 1.56
C LEU A 29 -9.79 -8.17 0.40
N LYS A 30 -8.98 -7.72 -0.56
CA LYS A 30 -8.55 -8.55 -1.70
C LYS A 30 -7.49 -9.59 -1.30
N TRP A 31 -6.58 -9.21 -0.41
CA TRP A 31 -5.51 -10.07 0.09
C TRP A 31 -5.84 -10.69 1.45
N HIS A 32 -7.09 -10.61 1.90
CA HIS A 32 -7.50 -11.21 3.16
C HIS A 32 -7.37 -12.74 3.09
N PRO A 33 -6.81 -13.42 4.13
CA PRO A 33 -6.60 -14.86 4.12
C PRO A 33 -7.91 -15.67 4.01
N ASP A 34 -9.04 -15.07 4.36
CA ASP A 34 -10.39 -15.63 4.16
C ASP A 34 -10.80 -15.72 2.67
N ARG A 35 -10.30 -14.79 1.86
CA ARG A 35 -10.64 -14.69 0.42
C ARG A 35 -9.54 -15.24 -0.50
N CYS A 36 -8.31 -15.36 -0.02
CA CYS A 36 -7.22 -15.98 -0.77
C CYS A 36 -7.13 -17.47 -0.47
N ALA A 37 -7.09 -18.28 -1.53
CA ALA A 37 -6.80 -19.70 -1.43
C ALA A 37 -5.44 -19.95 -0.74
N SER A 38 -5.29 -21.11 -0.09
CA SER A 38 -4.12 -21.49 0.71
C SER A 38 -2.78 -21.29 0.00
N GLU A 39 -2.73 -21.51 -1.32
CA GLU A 39 -1.55 -21.34 -2.18
C GLU A 39 -1.11 -19.88 -2.35
N ASP A 40 -2.04 -18.93 -2.32
CA ASP A 40 -1.74 -17.51 -2.45
C ASP A 40 -1.51 -16.81 -1.11
N ARG A 41 -1.63 -17.51 0.04
CA ARG A 41 -1.36 -16.92 1.36
C ARG A 41 0.02 -16.29 1.46
N ALA A 42 1.05 -16.92 0.91
CA ALA A 42 2.41 -16.35 0.92
C ALA A 42 2.49 -15.04 0.12
N LYS A 43 1.82 -14.97 -1.05
CA LYS A 43 1.74 -13.75 -1.86
C LYS A 43 0.88 -12.68 -1.18
N ALA A 44 -0.21 -13.09 -0.55
CA ALA A 44 -1.11 -12.24 0.21
C ALA A 44 -0.38 -11.55 1.36
N THR A 45 0.34 -12.31 2.19
CA THR A 45 1.18 -11.76 3.27
C THR A 45 2.19 -10.74 2.73
N LYS A 46 2.89 -11.06 1.64
CA LYS A 46 3.88 -10.16 1.04
C LYS A 46 3.22 -8.86 0.53
N LYS A 47 2.12 -8.99 -0.22
CA LYS A 47 1.33 -7.85 -0.70
C LYS A 47 0.81 -6.99 0.44
N MET A 48 0.29 -7.62 1.48
CA MET A 48 -0.31 -6.96 2.64
C MET A 48 0.75 -6.21 3.46
N ALA A 49 1.96 -6.76 3.58
CA ALA A 49 3.12 -6.05 4.14
C ALA A 49 3.49 -4.81 3.31
N GLU A 50 3.56 -4.94 1.99
CA GLU A 50 3.83 -3.80 1.09
C GLU A 50 2.74 -2.72 1.20
N ILE A 51 1.46 -3.13 1.25
CA ILE A 51 0.30 -2.23 1.39
C ILE A 51 0.34 -1.49 2.73
N ASN A 52 0.69 -2.17 3.82
CA ASN A 52 0.85 -1.56 5.14
C ASN A 52 1.97 -0.52 5.14
N GLN A 53 3.12 -0.86 4.59
CA GLN A 53 4.26 0.05 4.49
C GLN A 53 3.92 1.29 3.64
N ALA A 54 3.28 1.08 2.48
CA ALA A 54 2.85 2.17 1.62
C ALA A 54 1.85 3.09 2.32
N LYS A 55 0.86 2.52 3.00
CA LYS A 55 -0.12 3.28 3.78
C LYS A 55 0.55 4.03 4.94
N GLU A 56 1.53 3.46 5.63
CA GLU A 56 2.21 4.13 6.73
C GLU A 56 3.01 5.35 6.26
N ILE A 57 3.77 5.22 5.18
CA ILE A 57 4.57 6.32 4.61
C ILE A 57 3.65 7.38 3.99
N LEU A 58 2.66 6.96 3.18
CA LEU A 58 1.84 7.90 2.40
C LEU A 58 0.73 8.57 3.22
N CYS A 59 0.25 7.93 4.30
CA CYS A 59 -0.76 8.52 5.18
C CYS A 59 -0.14 9.55 6.14
N ASP A 60 1.15 9.45 6.43
CA ASP A 60 1.87 10.39 7.26
C ASP A 60 2.49 11.48 6.38
N GLN A 61 2.07 12.73 6.59
CA GLN A 61 2.44 13.82 5.69
C GLN A 61 3.96 14.09 5.73
N GLY A 62 4.60 13.94 6.89
CA GLY A 62 6.05 14.08 7.03
C GLY A 62 6.82 12.95 6.33
N LYS A 63 6.40 11.70 6.53
CA LYS A 63 7.01 10.56 5.82
C LYS A 63 6.76 10.61 4.31
N LYS A 64 5.57 11.04 3.87
CA LYS A 64 5.22 11.21 2.46
C LYS A 64 6.08 12.27 1.81
N GLU A 65 6.23 13.43 2.45
CA GLU A 65 7.06 14.51 1.94
C GLU A 65 8.53 14.10 1.86
N TYR A 66 9.03 13.41 2.89
CA TYR A 66 10.37 12.83 2.87
C TYR A 66 10.54 11.80 1.73
N TYR A 67 9.54 10.94 1.51
CA TYR A 67 9.52 9.98 0.41
C TYR A 67 9.55 10.65 -0.96
N ASP A 68 8.77 11.71 -1.13
CA ASP A 68 8.65 12.46 -2.39
C ASP A 68 9.93 13.25 -2.69
N HIS A 69 10.53 13.87 -1.66
CA HIS A 69 11.74 14.68 -1.78
C HIS A 69 13.03 13.86 -1.94
N PHE A 70 13.20 12.80 -1.15
CA PHE A 70 14.48 12.07 -1.10
C PHE A 70 14.46 10.76 -1.88
N GLY A 71 13.28 10.18 -2.13
CA GLY A 71 13.16 8.85 -2.71
C GLY A 71 13.76 7.76 -1.81
N LEU A 72 12.90 6.88 -1.29
CA LEU A 72 13.20 5.83 -0.29
C LEU A 72 14.30 4.86 -0.71
#